data_AF-A0A453HTY6-F1
#
_entry.id   AF-A0A453HTY6-F1
#
_cell.length_a   1.000
_cell.length_b   1.000
_cell.length_c   1.000
_cell.angle_alpha   90.00
_cell.angle_beta   90.00
_cell.angle_gamma   90.00
#
_symmetry.space_group_name_H-M   'P 1'
#
loop_
_entity.id
_entity.type
_entity.pdbx_description
1 polymer ?
#
loop_
_entity_poly.entity_id
_entity_poly.type
_entity_poly.pdbx_seq_one_letter_code
_entity_poly.pdbx_strand_id
1 'polypeptide(L)'
;ITYILLKMGALDVSKVVQGRQGWRLITCIWLHAGVVHLLINVLCLLFIGIRLEQEFGFVRIGLVYLISGFGGSLMSALFIRASISVGASGALFGLIGSMLSELITNWSLYANKVAALLTLVLVIVVNLALGILPRVDNFAHIGGLISGFLLGFVVFIRPQFAWINQRRVAPGPQAAPAEHKHKTYQYILWIVAAILLIVGFTLAIVLLFRGYNANDHCSWCHYLSCVPTKKWKCNSSPTTCTTL
;
A
#
# COMPACT_ATOMS: atom_id res chain seq x y z
N ILE A 1 6.84 -15.36 -21.21
CA ILE A 1 5.99 -14.83 -20.11
C ILE A 1 5.85 -13.30 -20.21
N THR A 2 6.94 -12.53 -20.21
CA THR A 2 6.92 -11.05 -20.31
C THR A 2 6.03 -10.48 -21.42
N TYR A 3 6.11 -11.01 -22.64
CA TYR A 3 5.26 -10.57 -23.76
C TYR A 3 3.75 -10.75 -23.49
N ILE A 4 3.36 -11.89 -22.91
CA ILE A 4 1.97 -12.19 -22.58
C ILE A 4 1.48 -11.23 -21.50
N LEU A 5 2.27 -11.01 -20.44
CA LEU A 5 1.97 -10.07 -19.37
C LEU A 5 1.79 -8.64 -19.92
N LEU A 6 2.65 -8.19 -20.82
CA LEU A 6 2.53 -6.90 -21.48
C LEU A 6 1.25 -6.78 -22.30
N LYS A 7 0.80 -7.84 -22.98
CA LYS A 7 -0.47 -7.84 -23.71
C LYS A 7 -1.67 -7.79 -22.76
N MET A 8 -1.59 -8.48 -21.62
CA MET A 8 -2.66 -8.58 -20.62
C MET A 8 -2.79 -7.36 -19.71
N GLY A 9 -1.83 -6.43 -19.71
CA GLY A 9 -1.94 -5.20 -18.92
C GLY A 9 -0.88 -4.99 -17.85
N ALA A 10 0.28 -5.65 -17.96
CA ALA A 10 1.40 -5.39 -17.07
C ALA A 10 1.81 -3.91 -17.13
N LEU A 11 2.31 -3.43 -15.99
CA LEU A 11 2.79 -2.07 -15.86
C LEU A 11 4.09 -1.93 -16.65
N ASP A 12 4.04 -1.04 -17.64
CA ASP A 12 5.18 -0.65 -18.48
C ASP A 12 5.06 0.86 -18.69
N VAL A 13 6.07 1.60 -18.27
CA VAL A 13 5.98 3.06 -18.22
C VAL A 13 5.93 3.69 -19.60
N SER A 14 6.61 3.11 -20.59
CA SER A 14 6.54 3.58 -21.98
C SER A 14 5.10 3.48 -22.50
N LYS A 15 4.43 2.34 -22.27
CA LYS A 15 3.02 2.16 -22.66
C LYS A 15 2.06 3.08 -21.89
N VAL A 16 2.30 3.32 -20.61
CA VAL A 16 1.46 4.21 -19.79
C VAL A 16 1.57 5.66 -20.28
N VAL A 17 2.80 6.17 -20.41
CA VAL A 17 3.06 7.59 -20.69
C VAL A 17 2.95 7.89 -22.19
N GLN A 18 3.72 7.18 -23.03
CA GLN A 18 3.76 7.43 -24.48
C GLN A 18 2.53 6.82 -25.17
N GLY A 19 2.17 5.60 -24.79
CA GLY A 19 1.00 4.90 -25.33
C GLY A 19 -0.35 5.36 -24.75
N ARG A 20 -0.35 6.26 -23.76
CA ARG A 20 -1.54 6.74 -23.01
C ARG A 20 -2.37 5.61 -22.39
N GLN A 21 -1.75 4.48 -22.06
CA GLN A 21 -2.42 3.30 -21.51
C GLN A 21 -2.49 3.35 -19.97
N GLY A 22 -3.07 4.41 -19.41
CA GLY A 22 -3.15 4.64 -17.96
C GLY A 22 -3.87 3.53 -17.18
N TRP A 23 -4.76 2.80 -17.83
CA TRP A 23 -5.44 1.62 -17.26
C TRP A 23 -4.46 0.53 -16.76
N ARG A 24 -3.23 0.51 -17.29
CA ARG A 24 -2.18 -0.43 -16.85
C ARG A 24 -1.75 -0.26 -15.40
N LEU A 25 -1.91 0.96 -14.84
CA LEU A 25 -1.65 1.25 -13.43
C LEU A 25 -2.63 0.52 -12.49
N ILE A 26 -3.75 0.05 -13.02
CA ILE A 26 -4.77 -0.69 -12.28
C ILE A 26 -4.68 -2.18 -12.65
N THR A 27 -4.68 -2.52 -13.95
CA THR A 27 -4.72 -3.92 -14.38
C THR A 27 -3.52 -4.76 -13.91
N CYS A 28 -2.35 -4.14 -13.71
CA CYS A 28 -1.16 -4.85 -13.24
C CYS A 28 -1.34 -5.51 -11.86
N ILE A 29 -2.29 -5.03 -11.05
CA ILE A 29 -2.59 -5.55 -9.70
C ILE A 29 -3.09 -7.01 -9.76
N TRP A 30 -3.75 -7.42 -10.85
CA TRP A 30 -4.27 -8.79 -11.01
C TRP A 30 -3.29 -9.76 -11.68
N LEU A 31 -2.24 -9.23 -12.31
CA LEU A 31 -1.29 -10.04 -13.05
C LEU A 31 -0.19 -10.56 -12.13
N HIS A 32 0.32 -11.76 -12.41
CA HIS A 32 1.37 -12.38 -11.60
C HIS A 32 2.44 -12.98 -12.50
N ALA A 33 3.71 -12.87 -12.07
CA ALA A 33 4.86 -13.34 -12.84
C ALA A 33 4.99 -14.87 -12.95
N GLY A 34 4.21 -15.63 -12.15
CA GLY A 34 4.20 -17.09 -12.16
C GLY A 34 3.30 -17.67 -11.06
N VAL A 35 3.14 -19.00 -11.05
CA VAL A 35 2.23 -19.71 -10.15
C VAL A 35 2.63 -19.55 -8.68
N VAL A 36 3.92 -19.68 -8.35
CA VAL A 36 4.41 -19.50 -6.98
C VAL A 36 4.14 -18.07 -6.48
N HIS A 37 4.37 -17.06 -7.34
CA HIS A 37 4.09 -15.67 -7.00
C HIS A 37 2.60 -15.45 -6.75
N LEU A 38 1.72 -16.03 -7.58
CA LEU A 38 0.27 -15.99 -7.37
C LEU A 38 -0.13 -16.66 -6.05
N LEU A 39 0.35 -17.88 -5.79
CA LEU A 39 0.01 -18.64 -4.58
C LEU A 39 0.39 -17.87 -3.32
N ILE A 40 1.59 -17.28 -3.27
CA ILE A 40 2.03 -16.48 -2.11
C ILE A 40 1.11 -15.27 -1.91
N ASN A 41 0.79 -14.52 -2.97
CA ASN A 41 -0.10 -13.35 -2.85
C ASN A 41 -1.51 -13.75 -2.40
N VAL A 42 -2.07 -14.84 -2.93
CA VAL A 42 -3.39 -15.33 -2.54
C VAL A 42 -3.38 -15.77 -1.08
N LEU A 43 -2.38 -16.53 -0.63
CA LEU A 43 -2.27 -16.92 0.77
C LEU A 43 -2.17 -15.70 1.69
N CYS A 44 -1.31 -14.73 1.37
CA CYS A 44 -1.21 -13.48 2.12
C CYS A 44 -2.54 -12.70 2.13
N LEU A 45 -3.23 -12.62 0.99
CA LEU A 45 -4.54 -11.97 0.89
C LEU A 45 -5.58 -12.67 1.75
N LEU A 46 -5.59 -14.01 1.79
CA LEU A 46 -6.53 -14.76 2.62
C LEU A 46 -6.26 -14.52 4.11
N PHE A 47 -5.00 -14.58 4.55
CA PHE A 47 -4.67 -14.36 5.98
C PHE A 47 -4.97 -12.93 6.45
N ILE A 48 -4.57 -11.92 5.68
CA ILE A 48 -4.70 -10.52 6.07
C ILE A 48 -6.09 -9.98 5.70
N GLY A 49 -6.53 -10.26 4.48
CA GLY A 49 -7.78 -9.77 3.92
C GLY A 49 -9.00 -10.30 4.65
N ILE A 50 -9.10 -11.60 4.94
CA ILE A 50 -10.26 -12.17 5.66
C ILE A 50 -10.37 -11.55 7.06
N ARG A 51 -9.25 -11.42 7.77
CA ARG A 51 -9.23 -10.80 9.11
C ARG A 51 -9.73 -9.36 9.06
N LEU A 52 -9.21 -8.57 8.13
CA LEU A 52 -9.60 -7.17 7.96
C LEU A 52 -11.07 -7.03 7.50
N GLU A 53 -11.51 -7.92 6.61
CA GLU A 53 -12.87 -7.93 6.08
C GLU A 53 -13.89 -8.25 7.17
N GLN A 54 -13.61 -9.21 8.05
CA GLN A 54 -14.45 -9.51 9.21
C GLN A 54 -14.58 -8.31 10.17
N GLU A 55 -13.55 -7.46 10.24
CA GLU A 55 -13.49 -6.37 11.20
C GLU A 55 -14.05 -5.04 10.68
N PHE A 56 -13.89 -4.77 9.38
CA PHE A 56 -14.23 -3.49 8.74
C PHE A 56 -15.22 -3.61 7.57
N GLY A 57 -15.48 -4.82 7.10
CA GLY A 57 -16.37 -5.11 5.98
C GLY A 57 -15.68 -5.04 4.61
N PHE A 58 -16.20 -5.86 3.68
CA PHE A 58 -15.66 -6.05 2.33
C PHE A 58 -15.39 -4.75 1.57
N VAL A 59 -16.35 -3.82 1.58
CA VAL A 59 -16.26 -2.58 0.79
C VAL A 59 -15.06 -1.72 1.20
N ARG A 60 -14.82 -1.59 2.51
CA ARG A 60 -13.69 -0.79 3.01
C ARG A 60 -12.36 -1.42 2.66
N ILE A 61 -12.24 -2.73 2.85
CA ILE A 61 -11.01 -3.46 2.55
C ILE A 61 -10.74 -3.51 1.05
N GLY A 62 -11.77 -3.70 0.22
CA GLY A 62 -11.66 -3.62 -1.23
C GLY A 62 -11.17 -2.25 -1.71
N LEU A 63 -11.68 -1.15 -1.14
CA LEU A 63 -11.21 0.20 -1.45
C LEU A 63 -9.75 0.42 -1.05
N VAL A 64 -9.37 0.03 0.18
CA VAL A 64 -7.98 0.15 0.64
C VAL A 64 -7.05 -0.67 -0.25
N TYR A 65 -7.43 -1.90 -0.60
CA TYR A 65 -6.65 -2.77 -1.48
C TYR A 65 -6.45 -2.13 -2.86
N LEU A 66 -7.53 -1.69 -3.52
CA LEU A 66 -7.45 -1.13 -4.87
C LEU A 66 -6.67 0.19 -4.93
N ILE A 67 -6.96 1.13 -4.03
CA ILE A 67 -6.30 2.45 -4.03
C ILE A 67 -4.83 2.31 -3.64
N SER A 68 -4.50 1.43 -2.70
CA SER A 68 -3.09 1.18 -2.34
C SER A 68 -2.33 0.48 -3.45
N GLY A 69 -2.95 -0.48 -4.16
CA GLY A 69 -2.35 -1.10 -5.34
C GLY A 69 -2.07 -0.09 -6.45
N PHE A 70 -2.99 0.86 -6.66
CA PHE A 70 -2.78 1.97 -7.58
C PHE A 70 -1.63 2.90 -7.12
N GLY A 71 -1.56 3.23 -5.83
CA GLY A 71 -0.46 4.02 -5.25
C GLY A 71 0.91 3.33 -5.37
N GLY A 72 0.95 2.02 -5.17
CA GLY A 72 2.14 1.20 -5.45
C GLY A 72 2.54 1.28 -6.92
N SER A 73 1.58 1.13 -7.83
CA SER A 73 1.82 1.18 -9.27
C SER A 73 2.33 2.55 -9.74
N LEU A 74 1.81 3.65 -9.16
CA LEU A 74 2.32 5.00 -9.43
C LEU A 74 3.75 5.19 -8.93
N MET A 75 4.04 4.76 -7.69
CA MET A 75 5.39 4.86 -7.13
C MET A 75 6.39 4.04 -7.94
N SER A 76 6.02 2.80 -8.30
CA SER A 76 6.81 1.97 -9.22
C SER A 76 7.07 2.68 -10.54
N ALA A 77 6.04 3.21 -11.20
CA ALA A 77 6.18 3.87 -12.50
C ALA A 77 7.04 5.15 -12.48
N LEU A 78 7.14 5.83 -11.33
CA LEU A 78 7.99 7.01 -11.16
C LEU A 78 9.48 6.67 -11.00
N PHE A 79 9.81 5.51 -10.44
CA PHE A 79 11.18 5.11 -10.13
C PHE A 79 11.74 4.01 -11.04
N ILE A 80 10.88 3.19 -11.66
CA ILE A 80 11.27 2.05 -12.48
C ILE A 80 10.75 2.26 -13.90
N ARG A 81 11.66 2.51 -14.86
CA ARG A 81 11.29 2.86 -16.25
C ARG A 81 11.38 1.74 -17.28
N ALA A 82 12.21 0.71 -17.06
CA ALA A 82 12.46 -0.31 -18.10
C ALA A 82 12.30 -1.77 -17.64
N SER A 83 11.66 -2.01 -16.50
CA SER A 83 11.19 -3.34 -16.13
C SER A 83 9.67 -3.35 -16.09
N ILE A 84 9.09 -4.55 -16.27
CA ILE A 84 7.66 -4.74 -16.12
C ILE A 84 7.34 -5.02 -14.66
N SER A 85 6.28 -4.40 -14.15
CA SER A 85 5.76 -4.66 -12.81
C SER A 85 4.38 -5.31 -12.88
N VAL A 86 4.18 -6.34 -12.07
CA VAL A 86 2.94 -7.10 -11.94
C VAL A 86 2.80 -7.59 -10.51
N GLY A 87 1.58 -7.61 -10.00
CA GLY A 87 1.27 -8.31 -8.75
C GLY A 87 0.38 -7.51 -7.82
N ALA A 88 -0.35 -8.27 -7.00
CA ALA A 88 -1.17 -7.78 -5.89
C ALA A 88 -0.33 -7.24 -4.71
N SER A 89 0.97 -7.48 -4.68
CA SER A 89 1.80 -7.27 -3.49
C SER A 89 1.83 -5.82 -3.01
N GLY A 90 1.81 -4.81 -3.91
CA GLY A 90 1.64 -3.41 -3.51
C GLY A 90 0.34 -3.15 -2.75
N ALA A 91 -0.77 -3.76 -3.18
CA ALA A 91 -2.05 -3.67 -2.48
C ALA A 91 -2.02 -4.39 -1.11
N LEU A 92 -1.35 -5.53 -1.01
CA LEU A 92 -1.15 -6.25 0.25
C LEU A 92 -0.32 -5.43 1.26
N PHE A 93 0.74 -4.78 0.80
CA PHE A 93 1.48 -3.82 1.62
C PHE A 93 0.60 -2.65 2.06
N GLY A 94 -0.34 -2.22 1.22
CA GLY A 94 -1.38 -1.27 1.61
C GLY A 94 -2.26 -1.76 2.76
N LEU A 95 -2.70 -3.02 2.72
CA LEU A 95 -3.46 -3.60 3.83
C LEU A 95 -2.62 -3.61 5.12
N ILE A 96 -1.34 -3.98 5.05
CA ILE A 96 -0.41 -3.94 6.20
C ILE A 96 -0.23 -2.51 6.71
N GLY A 97 -0.07 -1.53 5.82
CA GLY A 97 0.03 -0.10 6.19
C GLY A 97 -1.24 0.40 6.87
N SER A 98 -2.41 -0.01 6.37
CA SER A 98 -3.68 0.35 6.96
C SER A 98 -3.87 -0.24 8.38
N MET A 99 -3.38 -1.46 8.63
CA MET A 99 -3.32 -2.04 9.97
C MET A 99 -2.43 -1.23 10.92
N LEU A 100 -1.33 -0.65 10.42
CA LEU A 100 -0.45 0.18 11.25
C LEU A 100 -1.15 1.47 11.68
N SER A 101 -1.86 2.14 10.77
CA SER A 101 -2.63 3.35 11.10
C SER A 101 -3.81 3.07 12.04
N GLU A 102 -4.44 1.90 11.90
CA GLU A 102 -5.51 1.41 12.79
C GLU A 102 -4.98 1.22 14.21
N LEU A 103 -3.85 0.51 14.35
CA LEU A 103 -3.20 0.28 15.63
C LEU A 103 -2.82 1.59 16.32
N ILE A 104 -2.29 2.57 15.56
CA ILE A 104 -1.94 3.90 16.10
C ILE A 104 -3.19 4.67 16.54
N THR A 105 -4.26 4.65 15.73
CA THR A 105 -5.50 5.38 16.02
C THR A 105 -6.24 4.81 17.22
N ASN A 106 -6.18 3.48 17.39
CA ASN A 106 -6.89 2.71 18.39
C ASN A 106 -5.96 2.11 19.46
N TRP A 107 -4.82 2.76 19.72
CA TRP A 107 -3.75 2.29 20.61
C TRP A 107 -4.23 1.80 21.99
N SER A 108 -5.28 2.41 22.54
CA SER A 108 -5.83 2.06 23.85
C SER A 108 -6.61 0.75 23.89
N LEU A 109 -6.99 0.19 22.74
CA LEU A 109 -7.78 -1.06 22.66
C LEU A 109 -6.91 -2.31 22.71
N TYR A 110 -5.62 -2.17 22.41
CA TYR A 110 -4.70 -3.29 22.32
C TYR A 110 -4.01 -3.54 23.66
N ALA A 111 -4.31 -4.68 24.28
CA ALA A 111 -3.68 -5.10 25.54
C ALA A 111 -2.14 -5.15 25.42
N ASN A 112 -1.63 -5.77 24.35
CA ASN A 112 -0.19 -5.90 24.06
C ASN A 112 0.24 -5.03 22.88
N LYS A 113 -0.10 -3.73 22.92
CA LYS A 113 0.15 -2.74 21.85
C LYS A 113 1.60 -2.67 21.34
N VAL A 114 2.59 -2.74 22.24
CA VAL A 114 4.01 -2.68 21.86
C VAL A 114 4.42 -3.93 21.09
N ALA A 115 4.00 -5.11 21.54
CA ALA A 115 4.26 -6.35 20.82
C ALA A 115 3.60 -6.34 19.44
N ALA A 116 2.33 -5.92 19.35
CA ALA A 116 1.61 -5.81 18.08
C ALA A 116 2.32 -4.85 17.10
N LEU A 117 2.76 -3.68 17.58
CA LEU A 117 3.51 -2.72 16.79
C LEU A 117 4.84 -3.30 16.30
N LEU A 118 5.62 -3.91 17.20
CA LEU A 118 6.90 -4.51 16.86
C LEU A 118 6.75 -5.64 15.86
N THR A 119 5.75 -6.51 16.02
CA THR A 119 5.45 -7.58 15.05
C THR A 119 5.12 -6.99 13.69
N LEU A 120 4.26 -5.95 13.63
CA LEU A 120 3.86 -5.35 12.36
C LEU A 120 5.04 -4.66 11.66
N VAL A 121 5.84 -3.89 12.40
CA VAL A 121 7.06 -3.26 11.89
C VAL A 121 8.06 -4.30 11.42
N LEU A 122 8.26 -5.38 12.17
CA LEU A 122 9.14 -6.48 11.77
C LEU A 122 8.66 -7.12 10.46
N VAL A 123 7.36 -7.39 10.31
CA VAL A 123 6.78 -7.91 9.07
C VAL A 123 7.05 -6.97 7.90
N ILE A 124 6.85 -5.65 8.08
CA ILE A 124 7.12 -4.65 7.03
C ILE A 124 8.60 -4.69 6.64
N VAL A 125 9.51 -4.62 7.61
CA VAL A 125 10.96 -4.57 7.36
C VAL A 125 11.44 -5.86 6.69
N VAL A 126 11.00 -7.03 7.16
CA VAL A 126 11.37 -8.32 6.57
C VAL A 126 10.87 -8.42 5.13
N ASN A 127 9.63 -8.03 4.84
CA ASN A 127 9.11 -8.10 3.47
C ASN A 127 9.82 -7.10 2.53
N LEU A 128 10.13 -5.88 2.99
CA LEU A 128 10.92 -4.93 2.20
C LEU A 128 12.36 -5.44 1.99
N ALA A 129 12.97 -6.08 2.98
CA ALA A 129 14.29 -6.70 2.83
C ALA A 129 14.26 -7.84 1.81
N LEU A 130 13.21 -8.68 1.81
CA LEU A 130 13.00 -9.71 0.79
C LEU A 130 12.75 -9.12 -0.60
N GLY A 131 12.17 -7.91 -0.70
CA GLY A 131 11.97 -7.27 -1.99
C GLY A 131 13.21 -6.66 -2.64
N ILE A 132 14.38 -6.77 -1.99
CA ILE A 132 15.69 -6.54 -2.63
C ILE A 132 16.03 -7.68 -3.61
N LEU A 133 15.32 -8.81 -3.53
CA LEU A 133 15.52 -9.95 -4.42
C LEU A 133 15.18 -9.59 -5.87
N PRO A 134 15.87 -10.22 -6.85
CA PRO A 134 15.59 -10.01 -8.27
C PRO A 134 14.12 -10.19 -8.63
N ARG A 135 13.59 -9.26 -9.44
CA ARG A 135 12.21 -9.24 -9.96
C ARG A 135 11.13 -8.86 -8.94
N VAL A 136 11.50 -8.44 -7.72
CA VAL A 136 10.56 -7.84 -6.78
C VAL A 136 10.58 -6.32 -6.90
N ASP A 137 9.41 -5.71 -6.84
CA ASP A 137 9.23 -4.26 -6.99
C ASP A 137 9.00 -3.62 -5.62
N ASN A 138 10.10 -3.20 -5.00
CA ASN A 138 10.03 -2.57 -3.68
C ASN A 138 9.43 -1.17 -3.71
N PHE A 139 9.49 -0.46 -4.85
CA PHE A 139 8.81 0.83 -4.99
C PHE A 139 7.29 0.66 -4.97
N ALA A 140 6.77 -0.41 -5.58
CA ALA A 140 5.36 -0.77 -5.47
C ALA A 140 4.97 -1.10 -4.03
N HIS A 141 5.80 -1.81 -3.28
CA HIS A 141 5.55 -2.12 -1.86
C HIS A 141 5.53 -0.87 -0.99
N ILE A 142 6.52 0.03 -1.16
CA ILE A 142 6.60 1.30 -0.42
C ILE A 142 5.41 2.21 -0.76
N GLY A 143 5.12 2.39 -2.05
CA GLY A 143 3.98 3.21 -2.49
C GLY A 143 2.64 2.68 -1.99
N GLY A 144 2.47 1.35 -2.00
CA GLY A 144 1.31 0.68 -1.43
C GLY A 144 1.21 0.87 0.08
N LEU A 145 2.29 0.65 0.82
CA LEU A 145 2.36 0.83 2.27
C LEU A 145 1.99 2.24 2.70
N ILE A 146 2.58 3.26 2.07
CA ILE A 146 2.30 4.68 2.36
C ILE A 146 0.84 5.01 2.07
N SER A 147 0.32 4.58 0.91
CA SER A 147 -1.07 4.83 0.51
C SER A 147 -2.04 4.18 1.49
N GLY A 148 -1.81 2.91 1.84
CA GLY A 148 -2.63 2.16 2.77
C GLY A 148 -2.58 2.72 4.20
N PHE A 149 -1.41 3.15 4.66
CA PHE A 149 -1.25 3.82 5.95
C PHE A 149 -2.07 5.11 6.04
N LEU A 150 -2.01 5.96 5.03
CA LEU A 150 -2.84 7.17 4.99
C LEU A 150 -4.33 6.83 4.86
N LEU A 151 -4.69 5.85 4.02
CA LEU A 151 -6.08 5.41 3.84
C LEU A 151 -6.68 4.83 5.12
N GLY A 152 -5.90 4.13 5.95
CA GLY A 152 -6.44 3.59 7.20
C GLY A 152 -6.82 4.69 8.20
N PHE A 153 -6.13 5.84 8.24
CA PHE A 153 -6.63 7.02 8.99
C PHE A 153 -7.95 7.58 8.43
N VAL A 154 -8.20 7.40 7.13
CA VAL A 154 -9.43 7.85 6.48
C VAL A 154 -10.59 6.88 6.72
N VAL A 155 -10.32 5.57 6.59
CA VAL A 155 -11.34 4.52 6.46
C VAL A 155 -11.62 3.78 7.77
N PHE A 156 -10.64 3.68 8.68
CA PHE A 156 -10.74 2.90 9.91
C PHE A 156 -11.00 3.73 11.17
N ILE A 157 -11.63 4.90 11.01
CA ILE A 157 -12.02 5.72 12.15
C ILE A 157 -13.13 5.03 12.97
N ARG A 158 -12.77 4.53 14.15
CA ARG A 158 -13.71 3.90 15.10
C ARG A 158 -14.36 4.98 15.98
N PRO A 159 -15.69 4.93 16.21
CA PRO A 159 -16.33 5.80 17.19
C PRO A 159 -15.95 5.38 18.61
N GLN A 160 -15.95 6.35 19.54
CA GLN A 160 -15.62 6.10 20.94
C GLN A 160 -16.58 5.09 21.58
N PHE A 161 -16.06 4.17 22.39
CA PHE A 161 -16.87 3.18 23.12
C PHE A 161 -17.94 3.85 24.01
N ALA A 162 -17.61 4.97 24.66
CA ALA A 162 -18.54 5.74 25.49
C ALA A 162 -19.77 6.22 24.70
N TRP A 163 -19.57 6.75 23.48
CA TRP A 163 -20.65 7.17 22.59
C TRP A 163 -21.52 5.99 22.11
N ILE A 164 -20.91 4.84 21.81
CA ILE A 164 -21.66 3.63 21.42
C ILE A 164 -22.52 3.14 22.58
N ASN A 165 -21.99 3.11 23.81
CA ASN A 165 -22.74 2.70 24.99
C ASN A 165 -23.90 3.66 25.31
N GLN A 166 -23.67 4.98 25.23
CA GLN A 166 -24.74 5.97 25.41
C GLN A 166 -25.89 5.77 24.41
N ARG A 167 -25.61 5.37 23.16
CA ARG A 167 -26.66 5.09 22.17
C ARG A 167 -27.40 3.77 22.37
N ARG A 168 -26.80 2.80 23.06
CA ARG A 168 -27.44 1.50 23.35
C ARG A 168 -28.32 1.54 24.61
N VAL A 169 -28.04 2.47 25.54
CA VAL A 169 -28.82 2.66 26.76
C VAL A 169 -29.98 3.62 26.47
N ALA A 170 -31.21 3.26 26.84
CA ALA A 170 -32.38 4.12 26.69
C ALA A 170 -32.22 5.43 27.50
N PRO A 171 -32.66 6.59 26.99
CA PRO A 171 -32.48 7.86 27.68
C PRO A 171 -33.24 7.86 29.01
N GLY A 172 -32.49 7.80 30.12
CA GLY A 172 -33.01 7.98 31.47
C GLY A 172 -33.15 9.48 31.83
N PRO A 173 -33.80 9.80 32.97
CA PRO A 173 -34.06 11.19 33.39
C PRO A 173 -32.81 12.05 33.61
N GLN A 174 -31.64 11.41 33.74
CA GLN A 174 -30.34 12.05 33.88
C GLN A 174 -29.45 11.65 32.69
N ALA A 175 -29.72 12.25 31.52
CA ALA A 175 -28.87 12.04 30.36
C ALA A 175 -27.50 12.71 30.60
N ALA A 176 -26.44 11.89 30.66
CA ALA A 176 -25.08 12.40 30.65
C ALA A 176 -24.84 13.27 29.40
N PRO A 177 -23.91 14.24 29.43
CA PRO A 177 -23.56 15.04 28.25
C PRO A 177 -23.27 14.13 27.05
N ALA A 178 -23.73 14.55 25.86
CA ALA A 178 -23.49 13.82 24.64
C ALA A 178 -21.97 13.72 24.39
N GLU A 179 -21.42 12.51 24.51
CA GLU A 179 -20.01 12.30 24.23
C GLU A 179 -19.74 12.50 22.73
N HIS A 180 -18.58 13.06 22.37
CA HIS A 180 -18.24 13.22 20.96
C HIS A 180 -18.00 11.85 20.31
N LYS A 181 -18.60 11.62 19.13
CA LYS A 181 -18.47 10.36 18.37
C LYS A 181 -17.01 9.95 18.13
N HIS A 182 -16.14 10.92 17.87
CA HIS A 182 -14.70 10.73 17.63
C HIS A 182 -13.90 11.76 18.41
N LYS A 183 -12.65 11.44 18.76
CA LYS A 183 -11.72 12.37 19.43
C LYS A 183 -11.18 13.40 18.44
N THR A 184 -10.83 14.60 18.90
CA THR A 184 -10.31 15.69 18.05
C THR A 184 -9.11 15.27 17.21
N TYR A 185 -8.16 14.50 17.79
CA TYR A 185 -7.00 14.02 17.04
C TYR A 185 -7.38 13.09 15.89
N GLN A 186 -8.48 12.31 16.00
CA GLN A 186 -8.92 11.43 14.92
C GLN A 186 -9.42 12.25 13.72
N TYR A 187 -10.11 13.36 13.96
CA TYR A 187 -10.50 14.28 12.88
C TYR A 187 -9.30 14.97 12.24
N ILE A 188 -8.32 15.40 13.04
CA ILE A 188 -7.09 16.01 12.52
C ILE A 188 -6.34 15.01 11.61
N LEU A 189 -6.12 13.78 12.09
CA LEU A 189 -5.49 12.72 11.31
C LEU A 189 -6.27 12.41 10.04
N TRP A 190 -7.60 12.36 10.12
CA TRP A 190 -8.49 12.13 8.98
C TRP A 190 -8.33 13.22 7.91
N ILE A 191 -8.41 14.50 8.28
CA ILE A 191 -8.29 15.64 7.35
C ILE A 191 -6.89 15.67 6.73
N VAL A 192 -5.84 15.55 7.55
CA VAL A 192 -4.45 15.58 7.08
C VAL A 192 -4.18 14.42 6.13
N ALA A 193 -4.59 13.20 6.47
CA ALA A 193 -4.41 12.04 5.62
C ALA A 193 -5.17 12.18 4.29
N ALA A 194 -6.40 12.70 4.31
CA ALA A 194 -7.17 12.94 3.09
C ALA A 194 -6.49 13.96 2.16
N ILE A 195 -5.98 15.07 2.72
CA ILE A 195 -5.23 16.08 1.95
C ILE A 195 -3.96 15.47 1.36
N LEU A 196 -3.17 14.75 2.17
CA LEU A 196 -1.93 14.13 1.72
C LEU A 196 -2.17 13.09 0.61
N LEU A 197 -3.24 12.30 0.70
CA LEU A 197 -3.63 11.36 -0.35
C LEU A 197 -3.98 12.09 -1.64
N ILE A 198 -4.88 13.08 -1.58
CA ILE A 198 -5.35 13.80 -2.78
C ILE A 198 -4.17 14.51 -3.46
N VAL A 199 -3.37 15.25 -2.71
CA VAL A 199 -2.22 15.98 -3.22
C VAL A 199 -1.16 15.00 -3.75
N GLY A 200 -0.82 13.96 -2.97
CA GLY A 200 0.18 12.97 -3.34
C GLY A 200 -0.17 12.21 -4.62
N PHE A 201 -1.40 11.71 -4.74
CA PHE A 201 -1.88 11.04 -5.96
C PHE A 201 -1.89 11.99 -7.16
N THR A 202 -2.38 13.21 -6.99
CA THR A 202 -2.44 14.20 -8.08
C THR A 202 -1.03 14.53 -8.58
N LEU A 203 -0.10 14.82 -7.67
CA LEU A 203 1.30 15.10 -8.01
C LEU A 203 1.95 13.90 -8.69
N ALA A 204 1.79 12.69 -8.15
CA ALA A 204 2.36 11.48 -8.73
C ALA A 204 1.88 11.23 -10.16
N ILE A 205 0.57 11.38 -10.41
CA ILE A 205 -0.01 11.25 -11.75
C ILE A 205 0.56 12.33 -12.69
N VAL A 206 0.55 13.59 -12.27
CA VAL A 206 1.05 14.70 -13.09
C VAL A 206 2.53 14.52 -13.44
N LEU A 207 3.36 14.15 -12.47
CA LEU A 207 4.79 13.89 -12.68
C LEU A 207 5.00 12.70 -13.62
N LEU A 208 4.25 11.61 -13.43
CA LEU A 208 4.35 10.42 -14.27
C LEU A 208 4.05 10.75 -15.74
N PHE A 209 2.92 11.42 -16.02
CA PHE A 209 2.51 11.76 -17.37
C PHE A 209 3.32 12.90 -17.99
N ARG A 210 4.05 13.69 -17.19
CA ARG A 210 5.11 14.60 -17.68
C ARG A 210 6.42 13.89 -18.00
N GLY A 211 6.51 12.57 -17.78
CA GLY A 211 7.72 11.79 -18.04
C GLY A 211 8.80 11.93 -16.96
N TYR A 212 8.48 12.47 -15.78
CA TYR A 212 9.44 12.67 -14.71
C TYR A 212 9.94 11.35 -14.12
N ASN A 213 11.25 11.13 -14.11
CA ASN A 213 11.89 9.96 -13.53
C ASN A 213 12.53 10.31 -12.19
N ALA A 214 11.95 9.83 -11.10
CA ALA A 214 12.41 10.12 -9.74
C ALA A 214 13.74 9.44 -9.41
N ASN A 215 14.07 8.34 -10.09
CA ASN A 215 15.34 7.64 -9.90
C ASN A 215 16.55 8.46 -10.34
N ASP A 216 16.40 9.33 -11.35
CA ASP A 216 17.49 10.18 -11.85
C ASP A 216 17.97 11.22 -10.82
N HIS A 217 17.13 11.50 -9.82
CA HIS A 217 17.39 12.47 -8.75
C HIS A 217 17.77 11.80 -7.42
N CYS A 218 17.96 10.47 -7.42
CA CYS A 218 18.23 9.71 -6.21
C CYS A 218 19.29 8.63 -6.44
N SER A 219 20.54 8.96 -6.08
CA SER A 219 21.71 8.11 -6.30
C SER A 219 21.72 6.78 -5.53
N TRP A 220 20.84 6.58 -4.56
CA TRP A 220 20.76 5.37 -3.75
C TRP A 220 19.45 4.58 -3.97
N CYS A 221 18.49 5.15 -4.70
CA CYS A 221 17.16 4.57 -4.86
C CYS A 221 17.19 3.21 -5.58
N HIS A 222 18.15 2.98 -6.48
CA HIS A 222 18.29 1.67 -7.15
C HIS A 222 18.58 0.53 -6.16
N TYR A 223 19.21 0.80 -5.01
CA TYR A 223 19.47 -0.21 -3.98
C TYR A 223 18.21 -0.68 -3.26
N LEU A 224 17.13 0.08 -3.32
CA LEU A 224 15.85 -0.34 -2.75
C LEU A 224 15.29 -1.55 -3.47
N SER A 225 15.52 -1.71 -4.78
CA SER A 225 15.00 -2.85 -5.55
C SER A 225 16.09 -3.84 -5.99
N CYS A 226 17.37 -3.49 -5.87
CA CYS A 226 18.46 -4.40 -6.21
C CYS A 226 19.75 -4.06 -5.47
N VAL A 227 20.25 -4.99 -4.65
CA VAL A 227 21.59 -4.92 -4.08
C VAL A 227 22.50 -5.92 -4.80
N PRO A 228 23.67 -5.51 -5.33
CA PRO A 228 24.56 -6.40 -6.07
C PRO A 228 25.14 -7.47 -5.13
N THR A 229 25.18 -8.71 -5.60
CA THR A 229 25.74 -9.85 -4.84
C THR A 229 26.63 -10.73 -5.73
N LYS A 230 27.31 -11.72 -5.14
CA LYS A 230 28.08 -12.72 -5.92
C LYS A 230 27.20 -13.55 -6.87
N LYS A 231 25.87 -13.55 -6.71
CA LYS A 231 24.92 -14.35 -7.52
C LYS A 231 24.16 -13.54 -8.58
N TRP A 232 24.14 -12.21 -8.49
CA TRP A 232 23.46 -11.35 -9.46
C TRP A 232 24.04 -9.94 -9.49
N LYS A 233 24.00 -9.31 -10.67
CA LYS A 233 24.38 -7.91 -10.88
C LYS A 233 23.15 -7.02 -10.96
N CYS A 234 23.30 -5.79 -10.45
CA CYS A 234 22.31 -4.73 -10.56
C CYS A 234 22.80 -3.73 -11.60
N ASN A 235 22.01 -3.51 -12.65
CA ASN A 235 22.22 -2.37 -13.54
C ASN A 235 21.44 -1.19 -12.98
N SER A 236 22.07 -0.04 -12.81
CA SER A 236 21.45 1.19 -12.30
C SER A 236 20.62 1.92 -13.34
N SER A 237 20.79 1.61 -14.63
CA SER A 237 20.05 2.24 -15.74
C SER A 237 19.95 1.29 -16.93
N PRO A 238 18.83 0.57 -17.09
CA PRO A 238 17.66 0.55 -16.20
C PRO A 238 17.85 -0.35 -14.97
N THR A 239 17.18 -0.01 -13.85
CA THR A 239 17.13 -0.82 -12.61
C THR A 239 16.66 -2.24 -12.91
N THR A 240 17.61 -3.13 -13.16
CA THR A 240 17.37 -4.52 -13.57
C THR A 240 18.38 -5.43 -12.89
N CYS A 241 17.90 -6.60 -12.46
CA CYS A 241 18.73 -7.63 -11.88
C CYS A 241 19.02 -8.70 -12.93
N THR A 242 20.29 -8.95 -13.21
CA THR A 242 20.72 -10.08 -14.04
C THR A 242 21.39 -11.12 -13.14
N THR A 243 20.84 -12.34 -13.11
CA THR A 243 21.49 -13.48 -12.46
C THR A 243 22.76 -13.83 -13.23
N LEU A 244 23.83 -14.11 -12.49
CA LEU A 244 25.09 -14.61 -13.05
C LEU A 244 24.97 -16.08 -13.45
#